data_AF-A0A967HAI0-F1
#
_entry.id   AF-A0A967HAI0-F1
#
_cell.length_a   1.000
_cell.length_b   1.000
_cell.length_c   1.000
_cell.angle_alpha   90.00
_cell.angle_beta   90.00
_cell.angle_gamma   90.00
#
_symmetry.space_group_name_H-M   'P 1'
#
loop_
_entity.id
_entity.type
_entity.pdbx_description
1 polymer ?
#
loop_
_entity_poly.entity_id
_entity_poly.type
_entity_poly.pdbx_seq_one_letter_code
_entity_poly.pdbx_strand_id
1 'polypeptide(L)'
;AGWSAVELLPPSDETRNGVLLNMASAFRRLGLRDAAMSCYHIVEQWAAWPEHRVEAQVESAVVAAESAEAPTFDTRRGELLETVDRSDRSLTGLVDLGLGRGSLLLDRVDDAREHLRAAIAAARDTGSEDLLGRAEELLRALEDRAEPEMEAATPSDASRRIAEQVASLGLAPVS
;
A
#
# COMPACT_ATOMS: atom_id res chain seq x y z
N ALA A 1 -20.55 11.15 8.06
CA ALA A 1 -21.19 10.12 8.91
C ALA A 1 -20.62 8.71 8.72
N GLY A 2 -19.67 8.46 7.78
CA GLY A 2 -19.08 7.12 7.61
C GLY A 2 -17.96 6.77 8.60
N TRP A 3 -17.10 7.73 8.97
CA TRP A 3 -15.96 7.50 9.87
C TRP A 3 -16.36 7.03 11.28
N SER A 4 -17.40 7.64 11.87
CA SER A 4 -17.89 7.26 13.20
C SER A 4 -18.37 5.81 13.27
N ALA A 5 -18.76 5.19 12.15
CA ALA A 5 -19.13 3.78 12.11
C ALA A 5 -17.90 2.85 12.21
N VAL A 6 -16.73 3.29 11.73
CA VAL A 6 -15.46 2.55 11.81
C VAL A 6 -14.91 2.56 13.24
N GLU A 7 -15.11 3.64 13.98
CA GLU A 7 -14.76 3.73 15.42
C GLU A 7 -15.60 2.80 16.30
N LEU A 8 -16.80 2.43 15.84
CA LEU A 8 -17.69 1.51 16.56
C LEU A 8 -17.32 0.03 16.35
N LEU A 9 -16.48 -0.28 15.36
CA LEU A 9 -15.99 -1.63 15.13
C LEU A 9 -14.84 -1.95 16.10
N PRO A 10 -14.81 -3.15 16.70
CA PRO A 10 -13.69 -3.54 17.56
C PRO A 10 -12.36 -3.49 16.78
N PRO A 11 -11.24 -3.15 17.43
CA PRO A 11 -9.94 -3.15 16.75
C PRO A 11 -9.53 -4.49 16.15
N SER A 12 -10.01 -5.59 16.72
CA SER A 12 -9.80 -6.95 16.24
C SER A 12 -10.75 -7.38 15.11
N ASP A 13 -11.70 -6.54 14.71
CA ASP A 13 -12.63 -6.84 13.63
C ASP A 13 -11.95 -6.60 12.28
N GLU A 14 -11.73 -7.65 11.51
CA GLU A 14 -11.06 -7.56 10.21
C GLU A 14 -11.86 -6.76 9.18
N THR A 15 -13.18 -6.64 9.37
CA THR A 15 -14.01 -5.72 8.57
C THR A 15 -13.53 -4.28 8.73
N ARG A 16 -13.10 -3.90 9.95
CA ARG A 16 -12.53 -2.57 10.22
C ARG A 16 -11.25 -2.36 9.42
N ASN A 17 -10.37 -3.35 9.37
CA ASN A 17 -9.08 -3.25 8.68
C ASN A 17 -9.27 -3.14 7.16
N GLY A 18 -10.18 -3.91 6.58
CA GLY A 18 -10.54 -3.76 5.17
C GLY A 18 -11.10 -2.36 4.84
N VAL A 19 -11.90 -1.77 5.74
CA VAL A 19 -12.36 -0.38 5.56
C VAL A 19 -11.21 0.62 5.67
N LEU A 20 -10.29 0.43 6.63
CA LEU A 20 -9.11 1.29 6.79
C LEU A 20 -8.18 1.24 5.58
N LEU A 21 -7.93 0.07 5.00
CA LEU A 21 -7.13 -0.09 3.78
C LEU A 21 -7.78 0.64 2.59
N ASN A 22 -9.10 0.51 2.42
CA ASN A 22 -9.86 1.23 1.40
C ASN A 22 -9.79 2.75 1.60
N MET A 23 -9.92 3.22 2.84
CA MET A 23 -9.77 4.64 3.17
C MET A 23 -8.36 5.15 2.88
N ALA A 24 -7.33 4.39 3.26
CA ALA A 24 -5.93 4.74 3.02
C ALA A 24 -5.65 4.88 1.52
N SER A 25 -6.13 3.93 0.71
CA SER A 25 -6.02 3.97 -0.74
C SER A 25 -6.71 5.21 -1.33
N ALA A 26 -7.91 5.55 -0.86
CA ALA A 26 -8.62 6.76 -1.28
C ALA A 26 -7.88 8.05 -0.89
N PHE A 27 -7.35 8.13 0.35
CA PHE A 27 -6.56 9.29 0.79
C PHE A 27 -5.29 9.47 -0.03
N ARG A 28 -4.57 8.37 -0.30
CA ARG A 28 -3.37 8.40 -1.14
C ARG A 28 -3.66 8.94 -2.54
N ARG A 29 -4.72 8.45 -3.20
CA ARG A 29 -5.16 8.93 -4.53
C ARG A 29 -5.52 10.41 -4.55
N LEU A 30 -5.94 10.96 -3.41
CA LEU A 30 -6.24 12.39 -3.22
C LEU A 30 -5.02 13.22 -2.78
N GLY A 31 -3.84 12.62 -2.66
CA GLY A 31 -2.63 13.28 -2.16
C GLY A 31 -2.63 13.55 -0.65
N LEU A 32 -3.58 13.01 0.11
CA LEU A 32 -3.71 13.15 1.56
C LEU A 32 -2.83 12.09 2.28
N ARG A 33 -1.51 12.17 2.06
CA ARG A 33 -0.55 11.12 2.43
C ARG A 33 -0.49 10.84 3.93
N ASP A 34 -0.51 11.85 4.78
CA ASP A 34 -0.43 11.67 6.25
C ASP A 34 -1.62 10.86 6.79
N ALA A 35 -2.82 11.10 6.25
CA ALA A 35 -4.01 10.34 6.62
C ALA A 35 -3.95 8.90 6.10
N ALA A 36 -3.44 8.69 4.88
CA ALA A 36 -3.20 7.34 4.36
C ALA A 36 -2.22 6.57 5.25
N MET A 37 -1.08 7.19 5.61
CA MET A 37 -0.08 6.62 6.51
C MET A 37 -0.65 6.28 7.89
N SER A 38 -1.51 7.14 8.43
CA SER A 38 -2.18 6.88 9.71
C SER A 38 -3.09 5.65 9.65
N CYS A 39 -3.85 5.48 8.55
CA CYS A 39 -4.64 4.28 8.33
C CYS A 39 -3.77 3.02 8.23
N TYR A 40 -2.70 3.05 7.43
CA TYR A 40 -1.79 1.92 7.29
C TYR A 40 -1.17 1.54 8.64
N HIS A 41 -0.71 2.51 9.42
CA HIS A 41 -0.15 2.25 10.74
C HIS A 41 -1.13 1.57 11.71
N ILE A 42 -2.41 1.97 11.70
CA ILE A 42 -3.44 1.31 12.50
C ILE A 42 -3.61 -0.14 12.05
N VAL A 43 -3.66 -0.41 10.74
CA VAL A 43 -3.81 -1.77 10.22
C VAL A 43 -2.59 -2.63 10.57
N GLU A 44 -1.38 -2.11 10.42
CA GLU A 44 -0.13 -2.81 10.78
C GLU A 44 -0.11 -3.26 12.24
N GLN A 45 -0.57 -2.40 13.16
CA GLN A 45 -0.59 -2.70 14.59
C GLN A 45 -1.66 -3.71 15.00
N TRP A 46 -2.85 -3.63 14.40
CA TRP A 46 -4.05 -4.25 14.96
C TRP A 46 -4.65 -5.37 14.11
N ALA A 47 -4.28 -5.50 12.84
CA ALA A 47 -4.78 -6.60 12.03
C ALA A 47 -4.25 -7.93 12.54
N ALA A 48 -5.16 -8.90 12.73
CA ALA A 48 -4.83 -10.28 13.05
C ALA A 48 -4.43 -11.06 11.80
N TRP A 49 -5.03 -10.72 10.65
CA TRP A 49 -4.74 -11.37 9.36
C TRP A 49 -3.41 -10.87 8.75
N PRO A 50 -2.46 -11.78 8.45
CA PRO A 50 -1.19 -11.43 7.83
C PRO A 50 -1.35 -10.64 6.53
N GLU A 51 -2.37 -10.95 5.74
CA GLU A 51 -2.66 -10.32 4.45
C GLU A 51 -2.83 -8.81 4.59
N HIS A 52 -3.67 -8.37 5.54
CA HIS A 52 -3.92 -6.95 5.77
C HIS A 52 -2.67 -6.23 6.32
N ARG A 53 -1.87 -6.89 7.17
CA ARG A 53 -0.61 -6.29 7.67
C ARG A 53 0.39 -6.10 6.54
N VAL A 54 0.59 -7.13 5.71
CA VAL A 54 1.50 -7.07 4.57
C VAL A 54 1.03 -6.03 3.56
N GLU A 55 -0.26 -5.97 3.25
CA GLU A 55 -0.81 -4.95 2.35
C GLU A 55 -0.55 -3.53 2.89
N ALA A 56 -0.78 -3.29 4.18
CA ALA A 56 -0.50 -2.00 4.80
C ALA A 56 0.99 -1.62 4.74
N GLN A 57 1.90 -2.56 5.04
CA GLN A 57 3.35 -2.34 4.97
C GLN A 57 3.82 -2.05 3.54
N VAL A 58 3.30 -2.80 2.56
CA VAL A 58 3.58 -2.59 1.15
C VAL A 58 3.14 -1.20 0.70
N GLU A 59 1.91 -0.82 1.01
CA GLU A 59 1.38 0.47 0.57
C GLU A 59 2.03 1.64 1.32
N SER A 60 2.40 1.44 2.58
CA SER A 60 3.26 2.35 3.35
C SER A 60 4.61 2.56 2.65
N ALA A 61 5.28 1.50 2.19
CA ALA A 61 6.51 1.64 1.39
C ALA A 61 6.26 2.44 0.11
N VAL A 62 5.19 2.15 -0.63
CA VAL A 62 4.85 2.89 -1.87
C VAL A 62 4.62 4.37 -1.60
N VAL A 63 3.96 4.76 -0.51
CA VAL A 63 3.75 6.18 -0.16
C VAL A 63 5.08 6.91 0.07
N ALA A 64 6.08 6.24 0.65
CA ALA A 64 7.43 6.82 0.79
C ALA A 64 8.06 7.08 -0.59
N ALA A 65 7.94 6.12 -1.52
CA ALA A 65 8.41 6.29 -2.89
C ALA A 65 7.68 7.43 -3.64
N GLU A 66 6.36 7.53 -3.50
CA GLU A 66 5.55 8.64 -4.06
C GLU A 66 5.94 10.03 -3.51
N SER A 67 6.60 10.06 -2.36
CA SER A 67 7.10 11.29 -1.72
C SER A 67 8.58 11.54 -2.01
N ALA A 68 9.18 10.75 -2.90
CA ALA A 68 10.60 10.76 -3.23
C ALA A 68 11.54 10.50 -2.03
N GLU A 69 11.04 9.81 -0.99
CA GLU A 69 11.81 9.44 0.20
C GLU A 69 12.50 8.08 0.02
N ALA A 70 13.48 8.02 -0.88
CA ALA A 70 14.22 6.79 -1.17
C ALA A 70 14.75 6.05 0.08
N PRO A 71 15.37 6.72 1.08
CA PRO A 71 15.84 6.03 2.28
C PRO A 71 14.70 5.36 3.09
N THR A 72 13.55 6.03 3.23
CA THR A 72 12.39 5.47 3.93
C THR A 72 11.84 4.26 3.18
N PHE A 73 11.77 4.34 1.84
CA PHE A 73 11.40 3.21 1.00
C PHE A 73 12.35 2.02 1.18
N ASP A 74 13.67 2.26 1.20
CA ASP A 74 14.68 1.22 1.35
C ASP A 74 14.61 0.49 2.69
N THR A 75 14.40 1.24 3.79
CA THR A 75 14.17 0.63 5.11
C THR A 75 12.95 -0.28 5.10
N ARG A 76 11.80 0.22 4.62
CA ARG A 76 10.55 -0.56 4.58
C ARG A 76 10.64 -1.76 3.63
N ARG A 77 11.35 -1.62 2.52
CA ARG A 77 11.66 -2.72 1.60
C ARG A 77 12.47 -3.81 2.31
N GLY A 78 13.50 -3.45 3.06
CA GLY A 78 14.28 -4.40 3.86
C GLY A 78 13.40 -5.18 4.84
N GLU A 79 12.60 -4.46 5.64
CA GLU A 79 11.68 -5.05 6.62
C GLU A 79 10.68 -6.01 5.97
N LEU A 80 10.06 -5.63 4.84
CA LEU A 80 9.15 -6.49 4.09
C LEU A 80 9.84 -7.77 3.59
N LEU A 81 11.04 -7.64 3.01
CA LEU A 81 11.76 -8.77 2.45
C LEU A 81 12.24 -9.76 3.53
N GLU A 82 12.47 -9.28 4.75
CA GLU A 82 12.85 -10.08 5.92
C GLU A 82 11.66 -10.77 6.60
N THR A 83 10.48 -10.14 6.59
CA THR A 83 9.32 -10.60 7.36
C THR A 83 8.32 -11.43 6.57
N VAL A 84 8.22 -11.24 5.25
CA VAL A 84 7.27 -11.99 4.43
C VAL A 84 7.67 -13.47 4.34
N ASP A 85 6.72 -14.37 4.59
CA ASP A 85 6.92 -15.80 4.36
C ASP A 85 7.02 -16.08 2.86
N ARG A 86 8.23 -16.41 2.41
CA ARG A 86 8.53 -16.69 1.00
C ARG A 86 7.88 -17.97 0.47
N SER A 87 7.37 -18.82 1.36
CA SER A 87 6.59 -20.00 0.96
C SER A 87 5.16 -19.64 0.59
N ASP A 88 4.63 -18.51 1.10
CA ASP A 88 3.35 -17.96 0.67
C ASP A 88 3.53 -17.15 -0.62
N ARG A 89 3.19 -17.78 -1.74
CA ARG A 89 3.31 -17.16 -3.07
C ARG A 89 2.34 -16.01 -3.26
N SER A 90 1.18 -16.01 -2.61
CA SER A 90 0.20 -14.93 -2.72
C SER A 90 0.73 -13.66 -2.06
N LEU A 91 1.22 -13.77 -0.82
CA LEU A 91 1.82 -12.65 -0.10
C LEU A 91 3.12 -12.17 -0.75
N THR A 92 3.97 -13.10 -1.18
CA THR A 92 5.22 -12.74 -1.88
C THR A 92 4.91 -11.96 -3.15
N GLY A 93 3.91 -12.39 -3.94
CA GLY A 93 3.50 -11.68 -5.15
C GLY A 93 2.97 -10.26 -4.88
N LEU A 94 2.22 -10.07 -3.80
CA LEU A 94 1.75 -8.74 -3.37
C LEU A 94 2.93 -7.82 -2.99
N VAL A 95 3.89 -8.35 -2.23
CA VAL A 95 5.11 -7.61 -1.86
C VAL A 95 5.91 -7.21 -3.09
N ASP A 96 6.17 -8.16 -4.00
CA ASP A 96 6.91 -7.90 -5.22
C ASP A 96 6.19 -6.88 -6.12
N LEU A 97 4.86 -6.92 -6.24
CA LEU A 97 4.11 -5.90 -6.99
C LEU A 97 4.36 -4.50 -6.41
N GLY A 98 4.23 -4.34 -5.09
CA GLY A 98 4.39 -3.04 -4.44
C GLY A 98 5.82 -2.52 -4.45
N LEU A 99 6.82 -3.40 -4.24
CA LEU A 99 8.23 -3.04 -4.36
C LEU A 99 8.60 -2.67 -5.81
N GLY A 100 8.03 -3.37 -6.78
CA GLY A 100 8.17 -3.04 -8.20
C GLY A 100 7.64 -1.64 -8.51
N ARG A 101 6.43 -1.32 -8.03
CA ARG A 101 5.83 0.01 -8.16
C ARG A 101 6.65 1.10 -7.46
N GLY A 102 7.08 0.87 -6.22
CA GLY A 102 7.89 1.84 -5.48
C GLY A 102 9.24 2.11 -6.14
N SER A 103 9.88 1.06 -6.68
CA SER A 103 11.13 1.18 -7.43
C SER A 103 10.95 1.98 -8.72
N LEU A 104 9.83 1.77 -9.44
CA LEU A 104 9.48 2.55 -10.63
C LEU A 104 9.35 4.05 -10.31
N LEU A 105 8.66 4.40 -9.23
CA LEU A 105 8.48 5.79 -8.78
C LEU A 105 9.78 6.50 -8.41
N LEU A 106 10.82 5.73 -8.04
CA LEU A 106 12.15 6.22 -7.71
C LEU A 106 13.15 6.11 -8.88
N ASP A 107 12.67 5.85 -10.09
CA ASP A 107 13.47 5.65 -11.32
C ASP A 107 14.53 4.51 -11.20
N ARG A 108 14.23 3.49 -10.37
CA ARG A 108 15.06 2.30 -10.20
C ARG A 108 14.58 1.20 -11.14
N VAL A 109 14.80 1.43 -12.44
CA VAL A 109 14.27 0.63 -13.55
C VAL A 109 14.56 -0.86 -13.43
N ASP A 110 15.78 -1.23 -13.04
CA ASP A 110 16.17 -2.65 -12.98
C ASP A 110 15.52 -3.37 -11.80
N ASP A 111 15.52 -2.75 -10.62
CA ASP A 111 14.82 -3.27 -9.42
C ASP A 111 13.31 -3.40 -9.69
N ALA A 112 12.70 -2.39 -10.31
CA ALA A 112 11.29 -2.41 -10.69
C ALA A 112 10.98 -3.60 -11.59
N ARG A 113 11.81 -3.82 -12.62
CA ARG A 113 11.64 -4.93 -13.56
C ARG A 113 11.76 -6.29 -12.90
N GLU A 114 12.74 -6.47 -12.01
CA GLU A 114 12.94 -7.72 -11.29
C GLU A 114 11.72 -8.07 -10.44
N HIS A 115 11.29 -7.12 -9.59
CA HIS A 115 10.13 -7.30 -8.73
C HIS A 115 8.83 -7.53 -9.52
N LEU A 116 8.56 -6.77 -10.59
CA LEU A 116 7.36 -6.97 -11.40
C LEU A 116 7.32 -8.34 -12.09
N ARG A 117 8.46 -8.86 -12.55
CA ARG A 117 8.53 -10.22 -13.10
C ARG A 117 8.30 -11.29 -12.04
N ALA A 118 8.81 -11.09 -10.82
CA ALA A 118 8.55 -11.99 -9.70
C ALA A 118 7.07 -11.99 -9.31
N ALA A 119 6.41 -10.81 -9.29
CA ALA A 119 4.99 -10.66 -9.05
C ALA A 119 4.15 -11.40 -10.11
N ILE A 120 4.50 -11.28 -11.39
CA ILE A 120 3.83 -12.02 -12.50
C ILE A 120 3.97 -13.52 -12.30
N ALA A 121 5.16 -14.01 -11.94
CA ALA A 121 5.37 -15.44 -11.69
C ALA A 121 4.49 -15.94 -10.53
N ALA A 122 4.48 -15.21 -9.41
CA ALA A 122 3.64 -15.52 -8.25
C ALA A 122 2.13 -15.48 -8.58
N ALA A 123 1.69 -14.50 -9.38
CA ALA A 123 0.31 -14.39 -9.82
C ALA A 123 -0.13 -15.60 -10.67
N ARG A 124 0.75 -16.07 -11.56
CA ARG A 124 0.50 -17.27 -12.36
C ARG A 124 0.47 -18.55 -11.51
N ASP A 125 1.38 -18.68 -10.55
CA ASP A 125 1.42 -19.82 -9.64
C ASP A 125 0.15 -19.93 -8.79
N THR A 126 -0.41 -18.78 -8.39
CA THR A 126 -1.59 -18.69 -7.51
C THR A 126 -2.92 -18.58 -8.26
N GLY A 127 -2.89 -18.31 -9.58
CA GLY A 127 -4.07 -18.06 -10.39
C GLY A 127 -4.73 -16.69 -10.12
N SER A 128 -3.99 -15.72 -9.59
CA SER A 128 -4.51 -14.38 -9.28
C SER A 128 -4.53 -13.48 -10.52
N GLU A 129 -5.68 -13.38 -11.17
CA GLU A 129 -5.85 -12.55 -12.39
C GLU A 129 -5.67 -11.05 -12.12
N ASP A 130 -6.13 -10.54 -10.96
CA ASP A 130 -5.95 -9.12 -10.59
C ASP A 130 -4.46 -8.77 -10.43
N LEU A 131 -3.73 -9.60 -9.67
CA LEU A 131 -2.30 -9.40 -9.45
C LEU A 131 -1.53 -9.47 -10.77
N LEU A 132 -1.89 -10.42 -11.63
CA LEU A 132 -1.29 -10.60 -12.95
C LEU A 132 -1.50 -9.35 -13.81
N GLY A 133 -2.74 -8.88 -13.94
CA GLY A 133 -3.09 -7.71 -14.75
C GLY A 133 -2.33 -6.45 -14.32
N ARG A 134 -2.30 -6.19 -13.01
CA ARG A 134 -1.60 -5.03 -12.43
C ARG A 134 -0.09 -5.09 -12.64
N ALA A 135 0.52 -6.25 -12.45
CA ALA A 135 1.95 -6.42 -12.64
C ALA A 135 2.37 -6.31 -14.12
N GLU A 136 1.58 -6.88 -15.04
CA GLU A 136 1.81 -6.77 -16.48
C GLU A 136 1.62 -5.33 -16.99
N GLU A 137 0.63 -4.60 -16.46
CA GLU A 137 0.41 -3.19 -16.78
C GLU A 137 1.61 -2.32 -16.39
N LEU A 138 2.10 -2.44 -15.15
CA LEU A 138 3.26 -1.68 -14.68
C LEU A 138 4.54 -2.07 -15.44
N LEU A 139 4.73 -3.36 -15.73
CA LEU A 139 5.90 -3.81 -16.48
C LEU A 139 5.88 -3.27 -17.92
N ARG A 140 4.70 -3.24 -18.56
CA ARG A 140 4.54 -2.64 -19.89
C ARG A 140 4.81 -1.14 -19.85
N ALA A 141 4.26 -0.41 -18.88
CA ALA A 141 4.52 1.02 -18.72
C ALA A 141 6.02 1.32 -18.55
N LEU A 142 6.72 0.50 -17.75
CA LEU A 142 8.17 0.57 -17.57
C LEU A 142 8.93 0.33 -18.89
N GLU A 143 8.55 -0.69 -19.66
CA GLU A 143 9.21 -1.05 -20.92
C GLU A 143 8.97 -0.02 -22.03
N ASP A 144 7.76 0.56 -22.08
CA ASP A 144 7.39 1.61 -23.02
C ASP A 144 7.93 3.00 -22.63
N ARG A 145 8.57 3.12 -21.45
CA ARG A 145 8.96 4.39 -20.82
C ARG A 145 7.79 5.38 -20.71
N ALA A 146 6.58 4.85 -20.55
CA ALA A 146 5.41 5.65 -20.28
C ALA A 146 5.42 6.05 -18.80
N GLU A 147 5.12 7.31 -18.52
CA GLU A 147 4.77 7.69 -17.16
C GLU A 147 3.43 7.02 -16.80
N PRO A 148 3.32 6.34 -15.65
CA PRO A 148 2.04 5.81 -15.23
C PRO A 148 1.07 6.98 -15.02
N GLU A 149 -0.03 6.99 -15.77
CA GLU A 149 -1.08 8.01 -15.63
C GLU A 149 -1.70 7.92 -14.23
N MET A 150 -1.29 8.82 -13.34
CA MET A 150 -1.96 9.03 -12.06
C MET A 150 -2.84 10.27 -12.18
N GLU A 151 -4.13 10.07 -12.43
CA GLU A 151 -5.10 11.17 -12.39
C GLU A 151 -5.26 11.66 -10.93
N ALA A 152 -4.63 12.80 -10.62
CA ALA A 152 -4.69 13.39 -9.31
C ALA A 152 -6.06 14.06 -9.09
N ALA A 153 -6.96 13.37 -8.39
CA ALA A 153 -8.24 13.95 -7.97
C ALA A 153 -8.02 15.00 -6.88
N THR A 154 -8.71 16.14 -6.99
CA THR A 154 -8.64 17.20 -5.97
C THR A 154 -9.48 16.82 -4.74
N PRO A 155 -8.93 16.81 -3.52
CA PRO A 155 -9.69 16.47 -2.32
C PRO A 155 -10.77 17.51 -2.02
N SER A 156 -11.98 17.02 -1.71
CA SER A 156 -13.08 17.85 -1.20
C SER A 156 -12.84 18.30 0.25
N ASP A 157 -13.52 19.35 0.71
CA ASP A 157 -13.46 19.79 2.12
C ASP A 157 -13.90 18.69 3.10
N ALA A 158 -14.86 17.85 2.68
CA ALA A 158 -15.29 16.70 3.46
C ALA A 158 -14.15 15.66 3.59
N SER A 159 -13.43 15.39 2.50
CA SER A 159 -12.28 14.47 2.48
C SER A 159 -11.15 14.98 3.39
N ARG A 160 -10.85 16.29 3.35
CA ARG A 160 -9.82 16.90 4.22
C ARG A 160 -10.19 16.80 5.70
N ARG A 161 -11.44 17.10 6.05
CA ARG A 161 -11.91 17.01 7.44
C ARG A 161 -11.79 15.59 8.01
N ILE A 162 -12.15 14.57 7.21
CA ILE A 162 -12.01 13.17 7.66
C ILE A 162 -10.52 12.82 7.78
N ALA A 163 -9.69 13.24 6.84
CA ALA A 163 -8.24 13.02 6.90
C ALA A 163 -7.61 13.63 8.16
N GLU A 164 -7.99 14.84 8.57
CA GLU A 164 -7.55 15.48 9.81
C GLU A 164 -7.94 14.66 11.05
N GLN A 165 -9.17 14.14 11.09
CA GLN A 165 -9.64 13.29 12.18
C GLN A 165 -8.82 12.00 12.29
N VAL A 166 -8.58 11.34 11.16
CA VAL A 166 -7.78 10.11 11.10
C VAL A 166 -6.34 10.37 11.54
N ALA A 167 -5.72 11.45 11.05
CA ALA A 167 -4.34 11.81 11.42
C ALA A 167 -4.19 12.10 12.91
N SER A 168 -5.21 12.70 13.54
CA SER A 168 -5.20 12.98 14.99
C SER A 168 -5.23 11.70 15.85
N LEU A 169 -5.77 10.60 15.33
CA LEU A 169 -5.87 9.32 16.05
C LEU A 169 -4.60 8.48 15.96
N GLY A 170 -3.86 8.59 14.84
CA GLY A 170 -2.55 7.92 14.67
C GLY A 170 -1.44 8.48 15.57
N LEU A 171 -1.67 9.63 16.23
CA LEU A 171 -0.72 10.30 17.12
C LEU A 171 -1.02 10.13 18.61
N ALA A 172 -2.14 9.49 18.98
CA ALA A 172 -2.47 9.26 20.39
C ALA A 172 -1.67 8.04 20.91
N PRO A 173 -0.76 8.20 21.89
CA PRO A 173 -0.09 7.05 22.49
C PRO A 173 -1.14 6.17 23.16
N VAL A 174 -1.12 4.88 22.81
CA VAL A 174 -1.93 3.86 23.50
C VAL A 174 -1.48 3.86 24.95
N SER A 175 -2.36 4.33 25.84
CA SER A 175 -2.11 4.45 27.29
C SER A 175 -2.31 3.12 28.00
#